data_AF-A0A411ZZV6-F1
#
_entry.id   AF-A0A411ZZV6-F1
#
_cell.length_a   1.000
_cell.length_b   1.000
_cell.length_c   1.000
_cell.angle_alpha   90.00
_cell.angle_beta   90.00
_cell.angle_gamma   90.00
#
_symmetry.space_group_name_H-M   'P 1'
#
loop_
_entity.id
_entity.type
_entity.pdbx_description
1 polymer ?
#
loop_
_entity_poly.entity_id
_entity_poly.type
_entity_poly.pdbx_seq_one_letter_code
_entity_poly.pdbx_strand_id
1 'polypeptide(L)'
;MKELLKRIASTIVSISLKMLVYYWLIKLAKKYGTSVPKVNFIKEKEESTLAYYGKGSIRIDIYKFHSWNALKRTVFHEYRHHWQWSKQHLIFQWWIEHNEIYASLYPYTSIELDAYRFGNSLGVLDDDLVFRLMPLEAIENCYSDGSLEEVFHKLFYLLNQNK
;
A
#
# COMPACT_ATOMS: atom_id res chain seq x y z
N MET A 1 -2.76 -33.43 23.94
CA MET A 1 -3.78 -33.50 22.85
C MET A 1 -4.37 -32.12 22.52
N LYS A 2 -4.97 -31.38 23.46
CA LYS A 2 -5.54 -30.03 23.20
C LYS A 2 -4.54 -29.02 22.63
N GLU A 3 -3.33 -28.94 23.18
CA GLU A 3 -2.28 -28.04 22.68
C GLU A 3 -1.76 -28.40 21.27
N LEU A 4 -1.68 -29.70 20.98
CA LEU A 4 -1.31 -30.17 19.63
C LEU A 4 -2.37 -29.76 18.60
N LEU A 5 -3.65 -29.93 18.92
CA LEU A 5 -4.76 -29.52 18.05
C LEU A 5 -4.78 -28.01 17.81
N LYS A 6 -4.54 -27.18 18.85
CA LYS A 6 -4.41 -25.72 18.69
C LYS A 6 -3.28 -25.35 17.74
N ARG A 7 -2.11 -25.99 17.86
CA ARG A 7 -0.96 -25.75 16.97
C ARG A 7 -1.25 -26.15 15.52
N ILE A 8 -1.92 -27.27 15.31
CA ILE A 8 -2.34 -27.72 13.97
C ILE A 8 -3.33 -26.72 13.37
N ALA A 9 -4.37 -26.34 14.12
CA ALA A 9 -5.36 -25.37 13.66
C ALA A 9 -4.71 -24.02 13.30
N SER A 10 -3.83 -23.50 14.15
CA SER A 10 -3.09 -22.25 13.89
C SER A 10 -2.25 -22.33 12.61
N THR A 11 -1.56 -23.46 12.41
CA THR A 11 -0.77 -23.70 11.19
C THR A 11 -1.65 -23.70 9.93
N ILE A 12 -2.79 -24.38 9.96
CA ILE A 12 -3.74 -24.43 8.83
C ILE A 12 -4.28 -23.04 8.50
N VAL A 13 -4.66 -22.26 9.53
CA VAL A 13 -5.13 -20.88 9.35
C VAL A 13 -4.04 -20.02 8.72
N SER A 14 -2.81 -20.10 9.21
CA SER A 14 -1.66 -19.37 8.65
C SER A 14 -1.44 -19.69 7.17
N ILE A 15 -1.41 -20.97 6.80
CA ILE A 15 -1.24 -21.40 5.40
C ILE A 15 -2.39 -20.88 4.53
N SER A 16 -3.62 -20.99 5.01
CA SER A 16 -4.81 -20.53 4.29
C SER A 16 -4.76 -19.02 4.03
N LEU A 17 -4.41 -18.21 5.04
CA LEU A 17 -4.25 -16.77 4.89
C LEU A 17 -3.16 -16.41 3.86
N LYS A 18 -2.01 -17.09 3.89
CA LYS A 18 -0.93 -16.86 2.92
C LYS A 18 -1.38 -17.16 1.49
N MET A 19 -2.08 -18.28 1.26
CA MET A 19 -2.62 -18.63 -0.05
C MET A 19 -3.60 -17.57 -0.54
N LEU A 20 -4.43 -17.01 0.35
CA LEU A 20 -5.42 -16.00 0.01
C LEU A 20 -4.76 -14.65 -0.37
N VAL A 21 -3.70 -14.25 0.35
CA VAL A 21 -2.89 -13.08 -0.02
C VAL A 21 -2.34 -13.25 -1.44
N TYR A 22 -1.71 -14.38 -1.74
CA TYR A 22 -1.19 -14.64 -3.10
C TYR A 22 -2.30 -14.68 -4.15
N TYR A 23 -3.45 -15.29 -3.86
CA TYR A 23 -4.58 -15.31 -4.76
C TYR A 23 -5.03 -13.90 -5.17
N TRP A 24 -5.12 -12.98 -4.20
CA TRP A 24 -5.44 -11.58 -4.49
C TRP A 24 -4.37 -10.90 -5.33
N LEU A 25 -3.10 -11.04 -4.95
CA LEU A 25 -1.99 -10.41 -5.68
C LEU A 25 -1.88 -10.91 -7.12
N ILE A 26 -2.09 -12.20 -7.37
CA ILE A 26 -2.13 -12.78 -8.72
C ILE A 26 -3.27 -12.17 -9.54
N LYS A 27 -4.46 -12.05 -8.96
CA LYS A 27 -5.61 -11.42 -9.63
C LYS A 27 -5.34 -9.96 -9.97
N LEU A 28 -4.76 -9.21 -9.03
CA LEU A 28 -4.43 -7.80 -9.23
C LEU A 28 -3.34 -7.64 -10.31
N ALA A 29 -2.24 -8.38 -10.21
CA ALA A 29 -1.14 -8.36 -11.17
C ALA A 29 -1.63 -8.66 -12.61
N LYS A 30 -2.49 -9.68 -12.75
CA LYS A 30 -3.14 -9.98 -14.03
C LYS A 30 -4.02 -8.84 -14.52
N LYS A 31 -4.83 -8.24 -13.64
CA LYS A 31 -5.77 -7.15 -13.99
C LYS A 31 -5.03 -5.89 -14.45
N TYR A 32 -3.93 -5.52 -13.78
CA TYR A 32 -3.24 -4.24 -14.01
C TYR A 32 -1.92 -4.36 -14.76
N GLY A 33 -1.60 -5.54 -15.29
CA GLY A 33 -0.44 -5.76 -16.15
C GLY A 33 0.90 -5.49 -15.45
N THR A 34 1.05 -6.02 -14.24
CA THR A 34 2.31 -6.02 -13.48
C THR A 34 2.79 -7.45 -13.24
N SER A 35 4.01 -7.62 -12.75
CA SER A 35 4.42 -8.88 -12.14
C SER A 35 3.69 -9.08 -10.79
N VAL A 36 3.72 -10.31 -10.28
CA VAL A 36 3.25 -10.57 -8.92
C VAL A 36 4.36 -10.12 -7.95
N PRO A 37 4.09 -9.22 -6.99
CA PRO A 37 5.10 -8.80 -6.04
C PRO A 37 5.54 -9.98 -5.16
N LYS A 38 6.83 -10.01 -4.79
CA LYS A 38 7.32 -10.94 -3.77
C LYS A 38 6.66 -10.60 -2.43
N VAL A 39 6.25 -11.62 -1.67
CA VAL A 39 5.67 -11.43 -0.33
C VAL A 39 6.55 -12.08 0.73
N ASN A 40 6.94 -11.30 1.73
CA ASN A 40 7.64 -11.77 2.91
C ASN A 40 6.67 -11.71 4.10
N PHE A 41 6.23 -12.87 4.58
CA PHE A 41 5.36 -12.96 5.76
C PHE A 41 6.20 -12.85 7.02
N ILE A 42 5.99 -11.78 7.78
CA ILE A 42 6.71 -11.50 9.03
C ILE A 42 6.11 -12.37 10.15
N LYS A 43 6.94 -12.77 11.11
CA LYS A 43 6.44 -13.49 12.30
C LYS A 43 5.82 -12.49 13.27
N GLU A 44 4.79 -12.96 13.97
CA GLU A 44 4.08 -12.17 14.99
C GLU A 44 5.08 -11.47 15.94
N LYS A 45 4.97 -10.13 16.08
CA LYS A 45 5.75 -9.27 16.99
C LYS A 45 7.19 -8.91 16.58
N GLU A 46 7.65 -9.22 15.36
CA GLU A 46 8.99 -8.81 14.91
C GLU A 46 9.08 -7.32 14.50
N GLU A 47 7.99 -6.71 14.05
CA GLU A 47 7.98 -5.30 13.58
C GLU A 47 6.80 -4.53 14.16
N SER A 48 6.85 -3.19 14.18
CA SER A 48 5.74 -2.32 14.61
C SER A 48 4.68 -2.15 13.50
N THR A 49 5.08 -2.23 12.24
CA THR A 49 4.23 -2.04 11.05
C THR A 49 3.31 -3.25 10.78
N LEU A 50 2.17 -2.98 10.13
CA LEU A 50 1.20 -4.01 9.70
C LEU A 50 1.62 -4.64 8.37
N ALA A 51 1.98 -3.77 7.42
CA ALA A 51 2.58 -4.12 6.16
C ALA A 51 3.39 -2.92 5.64
N TYR A 52 4.29 -3.16 4.70
CA TYR A 52 4.87 -2.12 3.86
C TYR A 52 5.43 -2.71 2.56
N TYR A 53 5.43 -1.91 1.50
CA TYR A 53 6.11 -2.21 0.25
C TYR A 53 7.49 -1.56 0.24
N GLY A 54 8.53 -2.36 0.04
CA GLY A 54 9.91 -1.88 -0.02
C GLY A 54 10.81 -2.86 -0.76
N LYS A 55 11.79 -2.31 -1.51
CA LYS A 55 12.78 -3.09 -2.28
C LYS A 55 12.12 -4.15 -3.19
N GLY A 56 11.00 -3.82 -3.83
CA GLY A 56 10.29 -4.72 -4.74
C GLY A 56 9.47 -5.82 -4.06
N SER A 57 9.23 -5.74 -2.76
CA SER A 57 8.51 -6.76 -2.00
C SER A 57 7.50 -6.18 -1.03
N ILE A 58 6.39 -6.89 -0.84
CA ILE A 58 5.43 -6.63 0.23
C ILE A 58 5.89 -7.40 1.46
N ARG A 59 6.07 -6.71 2.58
CA ARG A 59 6.27 -7.29 3.89
C ARG A 59 4.98 -7.16 4.67
N ILE A 60 4.49 -8.25 5.27
CA ILE A 60 3.18 -8.26 5.91
C ILE A 60 3.14 -9.16 7.14
N ASP A 61 2.63 -8.63 8.25
CA ASP A 61 2.29 -9.40 9.46
C ASP A 61 0.79 -9.73 9.42
N ILE A 62 0.46 -10.89 8.86
CA ILE A 62 -0.93 -11.34 8.69
C ILE A 62 -1.67 -11.59 10.02
N TYR A 63 -0.96 -11.67 11.15
CA TYR A 63 -1.57 -11.99 12.45
C TYR A 63 -2.08 -10.77 13.19
N LYS A 64 -1.64 -9.56 12.82
CA LYS A 64 -2.11 -8.31 13.42
C LYS A 64 -3.47 -7.83 12.89
N PHE A 65 -4.05 -8.52 11.91
CA PHE A 65 -5.32 -8.12 11.33
C PHE A 65 -6.51 -8.73 12.06
N HIS A 66 -7.38 -7.88 12.58
CA HIS A 66 -8.58 -8.29 13.30
C HIS A 66 -9.79 -8.60 12.39
N SER A 67 -9.66 -8.40 11.06
CA SER A 67 -10.70 -8.78 10.11
C SER A 67 -10.16 -9.07 8.71
N TRP A 68 -10.92 -9.89 7.97
CA TRP A 68 -10.66 -10.21 6.57
C TRP A 68 -10.58 -8.97 5.67
N ASN A 69 -11.51 -8.04 5.85
CA ASN A 69 -11.54 -6.81 5.06
C ASN A 69 -10.36 -5.90 5.38
N ALA A 70 -9.91 -5.84 6.64
CA ALA A 70 -8.71 -5.08 6.99
C ALA A 70 -7.47 -5.66 6.30
N LEU A 71 -7.27 -6.98 6.36
CA LEU A 71 -6.18 -7.66 5.66
C LEU A 71 -6.25 -7.39 4.15
N LYS A 72 -7.41 -7.56 3.54
CA LYS A 72 -7.60 -7.35 2.09
C LYS A 72 -7.30 -5.91 1.69
N ARG A 73 -7.82 -4.91 2.41
CA ARG A 73 -7.54 -3.49 2.14
C ARG A 73 -6.04 -3.20 2.20
N THR A 74 -5.35 -3.70 3.21
CA THR A 74 -3.90 -3.52 3.35
C THR A 74 -3.14 -4.20 2.22
N VAL A 75 -3.45 -5.46 1.88
CA VAL A 75 -2.81 -6.15 0.73
C VAL A 75 -3.00 -5.37 -0.57
N PHE A 76 -4.18 -4.77 -0.78
CA PHE A 76 -4.48 -3.98 -1.97
C PHE A 76 -3.72 -2.65 -1.97
N HIS A 77 -3.62 -1.99 -0.82
CA HIS A 77 -2.80 -0.79 -0.63
C HIS A 77 -1.32 -1.07 -0.96
N GLU A 78 -0.73 -2.11 -0.37
CA GLU A 78 0.67 -2.48 -0.65
C GLU A 78 0.89 -2.93 -2.10
N TYR A 79 -0.09 -3.62 -2.69
CA TYR A 79 -0.05 -3.92 -4.12
C TYR A 79 -0.06 -2.64 -4.96
N ARG A 80 -0.78 -1.60 -4.54
CA ARG A 80 -0.81 -0.35 -5.28
C ARG A 80 0.57 0.31 -5.32
N HIS A 81 1.34 0.27 -4.24
CA HIS A 81 2.75 0.68 -4.26
C HIS A 81 3.60 -0.13 -5.23
N HIS A 82 3.37 -1.44 -5.33
CA HIS A 82 4.01 -2.25 -6.37
C HIS A 82 3.67 -1.80 -7.79
N TRP A 83 2.38 -1.52 -8.03
CA TRP A 83 1.94 -0.99 -9.31
C TRP A 83 2.56 0.38 -9.60
N GLN A 84 2.60 1.29 -8.62
CA GLN A 84 3.20 2.62 -8.74
C GLN A 84 4.69 2.52 -9.08
N TRP A 85 5.43 1.63 -8.40
CA TRP A 85 6.82 1.36 -8.73
C TRP A 85 7.01 0.95 -10.21
N SER A 86 6.06 0.20 -10.77
CA SER A 86 6.13 -0.31 -12.15
C SER A 86 5.58 0.64 -13.23
N LYS A 87 4.59 1.49 -12.90
CA LYS A 87 3.86 2.33 -13.88
C LYS A 87 4.02 3.83 -13.65
N GLN A 88 4.30 4.24 -12.42
CA GLN A 88 4.48 5.63 -11.98
C GLN A 88 5.86 5.80 -11.34
N HIS A 89 6.87 5.13 -11.93
CA HIS A 89 8.19 4.94 -11.34
C HIS A 89 8.85 6.25 -10.93
N LEU A 90 8.78 7.28 -11.77
CA LEU A 90 9.43 8.57 -11.51
C LEU A 90 8.83 9.28 -10.28
N ILE A 91 7.51 9.34 -10.17
CA ILE A 91 6.83 9.93 -9.00
C ILE A 91 7.14 9.11 -7.74
N PHE A 92 7.09 7.78 -7.85
CA PHE A 92 7.41 6.91 -6.73
C PHE A 92 8.85 7.12 -6.26
N GLN A 93 9.82 7.11 -7.18
CA GLN A 93 11.23 7.29 -6.87
C GLN A 93 11.51 8.67 -6.27
N TRP A 94 10.87 9.73 -6.78
CA TRP A 94 11.01 11.08 -6.23
C TRP A 94 10.70 11.11 -4.73
N TRP A 95 9.59 10.50 -4.29
CA TRP A 95 9.24 10.43 -2.87
C TRP A 95 10.25 9.64 -2.04
N ILE A 96 10.78 8.54 -2.58
CA ILE A 96 11.78 7.73 -1.87
C ILE A 96 13.12 8.48 -1.75
N GLU A 97 13.51 9.24 -2.76
CA GLU A 97 14.72 10.07 -2.75
C GLU A 97 14.59 11.26 -1.80
N HIS A 98 13.38 11.79 -1.62
CA HIS A 98 13.07 12.84 -0.66
C HIS A 98 12.47 12.26 0.62
N ASN A 99 13.14 11.29 1.24
CA ASN A 99 12.60 10.55 2.39
C ASN A 99 12.23 11.44 3.59
N GLU A 100 12.95 12.55 3.82
CA GLU A 100 12.66 13.45 4.94
C GLU A 100 11.27 14.10 4.80
N ILE A 101 10.97 14.67 3.63
CA ILE A 101 9.66 15.27 3.36
C ILE A 101 8.58 14.20 3.17
N TYR A 102 8.92 13.04 2.63
CA TYR A 102 8.02 11.89 2.58
C TYR A 102 7.56 11.48 3.98
N ALA A 103 8.51 11.36 4.92
CA ALA A 103 8.21 10.98 6.30
C ALA A 103 7.39 12.04 7.03
N SER A 104 7.63 13.33 6.79
CA SER A 104 6.85 14.41 7.42
C SER A 104 5.44 14.53 6.84
N LEU A 105 5.26 14.24 5.56
CA LEU A 105 3.96 14.29 4.89
C LEU A 105 3.18 12.98 4.93
N TYR A 106 3.72 11.90 5.48
CA TYR A 106 2.98 10.66 5.62
C TYR A 106 1.73 10.88 6.51
N PRO A 107 0.50 10.49 6.10
CA PRO A 107 0.12 9.66 4.95
C PRO A 107 -0.47 10.44 3.75
N TYR A 108 -0.16 11.72 3.61
CA TYR A 108 -0.75 12.65 2.63
C TYR A 108 -0.02 12.70 1.28
N THR A 109 1.08 11.98 1.10
CA THR A 109 1.85 11.99 -0.15
C THR A 109 1.05 11.40 -1.32
N SER A 110 1.36 11.78 -2.56
CA SER A 110 0.57 11.31 -3.73
C SER A 110 0.54 9.78 -3.84
N ILE A 111 1.65 9.11 -3.50
CA ILE A 111 1.73 7.64 -3.52
C ILE A 111 0.87 7.00 -2.42
N GLU A 112 0.79 7.60 -1.23
CA GLU A 112 -0.04 7.12 -0.12
C GLU A 112 -1.53 7.38 -0.34
N LEU A 113 -1.88 8.56 -0.85
CA LEU A 113 -3.26 8.92 -1.18
C LEU A 113 -3.85 7.97 -2.22
N ASP A 114 -3.12 7.70 -3.30
CA ASP A 114 -3.53 6.75 -4.34
C ASP A 114 -3.66 5.32 -3.79
N ALA A 115 -2.65 4.85 -3.04
CA ALA A 115 -2.67 3.51 -2.44
C ALA A 115 -3.82 3.34 -1.44
N TYR A 116 -4.11 4.36 -0.62
CA TYR A 116 -5.21 4.36 0.34
C TYR A 116 -6.58 4.33 -0.34
N ARG A 117 -6.79 5.11 -1.40
CA ARG A 117 -8.03 5.08 -2.21
C ARG A 117 -8.24 3.72 -2.86
N PHE A 118 -7.18 3.18 -3.47
CA PHE A 118 -7.22 1.87 -4.11
C PHE A 118 -7.50 0.75 -3.10
N GLY A 119 -6.81 0.76 -1.96
CA GLY A 119 -7.01 -0.21 -0.87
C GLY A 119 -8.43 -0.18 -0.32
N ASN A 120 -8.96 1.01 0.01
CA ASN A 120 -10.29 1.16 0.60
C ASN A 120 -11.43 0.82 -0.36
N SER A 121 -11.26 1.10 -1.64
CA SER A 121 -12.23 0.69 -2.66
C SER A 121 -12.13 -0.79 -3.03
N LEU A 122 -11.23 -1.55 -2.38
CA LEU A 122 -10.93 -2.94 -2.73
C LEU A 122 -10.58 -3.11 -4.21
N GLY A 123 -9.82 -2.15 -4.76
CA GLY A 123 -9.36 -2.13 -6.14
C GLY A 123 -10.44 -1.80 -7.17
N VAL A 124 -11.53 -1.13 -6.75
CA VAL A 124 -12.56 -0.60 -7.65
C VAL A 124 -12.16 0.78 -8.19
N LEU A 125 -11.66 1.66 -7.33
CA LEU A 125 -11.10 2.95 -7.74
C LEU A 125 -9.67 2.73 -8.23
N ASP A 126 -9.58 2.40 -9.52
CA ASP A 126 -8.35 2.37 -10.31
C ASP A 126 -8.26 3.60 -11.21
N ASP A 127 -8.45 4.77 -10.61
CA ASP A 127 -8.14 6.03 -11.27
C ASP A 127 -6.69 6.44 -10.96
N ASP A 128 -5.98 6.92 -11.97
CA ASP A 128 -4.72 7.67 -11.83
C ASP A 128 -4.99 9.12 -11.40
N LEU A 129 -6.14 9.39 -10.75
CA LEU A 129 -6.61 10.75 -10.46
C LEU A 129 -5.57 11.54 -9.67
N VAL A 130 -4.98 10.94 -8.64
CA VAL A 130 -3.97 11.61 -7.80
C VAL A 130 -2.76 12.02 -8.65
N PHE A 131 -2.31 11.16 -9.57
CA PHE A 131 -1.16 11.45 -10.43
C PHE A 131 -1.50 12.43 -11.57
N ARG A 132 -2.76 12.49 -12.02
CA ARG A 132 -3.22 13.54 -12.94
C ARG A 132 -3.31 14.91 -12.26
N LEU A 133 -3.73 14.95 -10.99
CA LEU A 133 -3.81 16.20 -10.22
C LEU A 133 -2.42 16.67 -9.77
N MET A 134 -1.55 15.73 -9.42
CA MET A 134 -0.18 15.98 -8.97
C MET A 134 0.81 15.18 -9.84
N PRO A 135 1.04 15.59 -11.09
CA PRO A 135 2.15 15.06 -11.89
C PRO A 135 3.49 15.44 -11.24
N LEU A 136 4.58 14.77 -11.65
CA LEU A 136 5.91 15.00 -11.08
C LEU A 136 6.32 16.48 -11.10
N GLU A 137 6.12 17.16 -12.24
CA GLU A 137 6.42 18.59 -12.38
C GLU A 137 5.69 19.45 -11.33
N ALA A 138 4.42 19.15 -11.05
CA ALA A 138 3.67 19.87 -10.02
C ALA A 138 4.22 19.61 -8.61
N ILE A 139 4.62 18.36 -8.33
CA ILE A 139 5.28 17.99 -7.06
C ILE A 139 6.59 18.74 -6.90
N GLU A 140 7.44 18.75 -7.93
CA GLU A 140 8.74 19.44 -7.94
C GLU A 140 8.58 20.96 -7.78
N ASN A 141 7.58 21.56 -8.43
CA ASN A 141 7.27 22.98 -8.29
C ASN A 141 6.83 23.32 -6.86
N CYS A 142 5.90 22.55 -6.29
CA CYS A 142 5.43 22.75 -4.91
C CYS A 142 6.54 22.50 -3.88
N TYR A 143 7.47 21.60 -4.17
CA TYR A 143 8.65 21.39 -3.33
C TYR A 143 9.59 22.60 -3.38
N SER A 144 9.85 23.11 -4.59
CA SER A 144 10.77 24.23 -4.81
C SER A 144 10.28 25.55 -4.21
N ASP A 145 8.97 25.79 -4.20
CA ASP A 145 8.36 27.02 -3.65
C ASP A 145 7.94 26.89 -2.17
N GLY A 146 8.14 25.72 -1.56
CA GLY A 146 7.82 25.45 -0.16
C GLY A 146 6.34 25.20 0.15
N SER A 147 5.48 25.09 -0.87
CA SER A 147 4.03 24.91 -0.70
C SER A 147 3.57 23.44 -0.62
N LEU A 148 4.48 22.47 -0.77
CA LEU A 148 4.17 21.04 -0.88
C LEU A 148 3.24 20.51 0.22
N GLU A 149 3.51 20.85 1.49
CA GLU A 149 2.70 20.41 2.63
C GLU A 149 1.25 20.93 2.55
N GLU A 150 1.11 22.24 2.31
CA GLU A 150 -0.20 22.88 2.20
C GLU A 150 -1.01 22.27 1.06
N VAL A 151 -0.38 22.05 -0.09
CA VAL A 151 -1.02 21.48 -1.28
C VAL A 151 -1.50 20.05 -1.01
N PHE A 152 -0.67 19.19 -0.43
CA PHE A 152 -1.05 17.80 -0.16
C PHE A 152 -2.11 17.65 0.95
N HIS A 153 -2.09 18.51 1.97
CA HIS A 153 -3.18 18.56 2.96
C HIS A 153 -4.51 18.98 2.32
N LYS A 154 -4.51 20.00 1.46
CA LYS A 154 -5.72 20.41 0.71
C LYS A 154 -6.20 19.30 -0.22
N LEU A 155 -5.29 18.64 -0.94
CA LEU A 155 -5.64 17.53 -1.82
C LEU A 155 -6.28 16.37 -1.05
N PHE A 156 -5.71 15.98 0.09
CA PHE A 156 -6.30 14.95 0.96
C PHE A 156 -7.72 15.31 1.37
N TYR A 157 -7.96 16.55 1.78
CA TYR A 157 -9.29 17.03 2.15
C TYR A 157 -10.28 16.90 0.98
N LEU A 158 -9.93 17.43 -0.20
CA LEU A 158 -10.79 17.41 -1.39
C LEU A 158 -11.12 15.98 -1.84
N LEU A 159 -10.16 15.07 -1.79
CA LEU A 159 -10.35 13.68 -2.21
C LEU A 159 -11.19 12.86 -1.22
N ASN A 160 -11.33 13.30 0.03
CA ASN A 160 -12.10 12.61 1.07
C ASN A 160 -13.47 13.24 1.35
N GLN A 161 -13.73 14.46 0.89
CA GLN A 161 -15.04 15.13 1.03
C GLN A 161 -16.13 14.54 0.14
N ASN A 162 -15.77 13.85 -0.94
CA ASN A 162 -16.71 13.27 -1.91
C ASN A 162 -17.02 11.77 -1.64
N LYS A 163 -17.04 11.36 -0.37
CA LYS A 163 -17.35 9.97 0.05
C LYS A 163 -18.79 9.81 0.54
#